data_AF-X1JX35-F1
#
_entry.id   AF-X1JX35-F1
#
_cell.length_a   1.000
_cell.length_b   1.000
_cell.length_c   1.000
_cell.angle_alpha   90.00
_cell.angle_beta   90.00
_cell.angle_gamma   90.00
#
_symmetry.space_group_name_H-M   'P 1'
#
loop_
_entity.id
_entity.type
_entity.pdbx_description
1 polymer ?
#
loop_
_entity_poly.entity_id
_entity_poly.type
_entity_poly.pdbx_seq_one_letter_code
_entity_poly.pdbx_strand_id
1 'polypeptide(L)' 'KKTVIDPSNQLIRKQLSVIGSWYFNISEYDEISRFVLEKKLPLEKLVTHRFKLEEAMQAFKMFDERKTGISVFVW' A
#
# COMPACT_ATOMS: atom_id res chain seq x y z
N LYS A 1 -8.99 -14.70 -15.77
CA LYS A 1 -8.16 -15.87 -16.18
C LYS A 1 -7.76 -16.64 -14.93
N LYS A 2 -8.05 -17.94 -14.83
CA LYS A 2 -7.46 -18.80 -13.78
C LYS A 2 -6.06 -19.20 -14.25
N THR A 3 -5.05 -19.02 -13.40
CA THR A 3 -3.69 -19.50 -13.63
C THR A 3 -3.56 -20.90 -13.05
N VAL A 4 -2.92 -21.81 -13.78
CA VAL A 4 -2.65 -23.17 -13.30
C VAL A 4 -1.40 -23.15 -12.42
N ILE A 5 -1.51 -23.70 -11.21
CA ILE A 5 -0.38 -23.87 -10.27
C ILE A 5 0.11 -25.33 -10.36
N ASP A 6 1.43 -25.51 -10.48
CA ASP A 6 2.12 -26.80 -10.36
C ASP A 6 2.89 -26.83 -9.02
N PRO A 7 2.29 -27.36 -7.94
CA PRO A 7 2.85 -27.24 -6.60
C PRO A 7 4.24 -27.87 -6.46
N SER A 8 4.53 -28.94 -7.20
CA SER A 8 5.78 -29.70 -7.05
C SER A 8 6.98 -28.92 -7.56
N ASN A 9 6.91 -28.48 -8.83
CA ASN A 9 8.01 -27.75 -9.45
C ASN A 9 8.07 -26.28 -9.03
N GLN A 10 6.92 -25.67 -8.71
CA GLN A 10 6.86 -24.24 -8.39
C GLN A 10 7.14 -23.97 -6.91
N LEU A 11 6.72 -24.83 -5.97
CA LEU A 11 6.77 -24.54 -4.53
C LEU A 11 7.62 -25.56 -3.76
N ILE A 12 7.28 -26.86 -3.83
CA ILE A 12 7.84 -27.90 -2.94
C ILE A 12 9.33 -28.09 -3.18
N ARG A 13 9.75 -28.31 -4.44
CA ARG A 13 11.16 -28.54 -4.78
C ARG A 13 12.05 -27.32 -4.54
N LYS A 14 11.45 -26.14 -4.50
CA LYS A 14 12.12 -24.86 -4.21
C LYS A 14 12.03 -24.46 -2.74
N GLN A 15 11.32 -25.26 -1.93
CA GLN A 15 11.08 -24.99 -0.50
C GLN A 15 10.49 -23.58 -0.25
N LEU A 16 9.56 -23.14 -1.09
CA LEU A 16 8.95 -21.81 -0.97
C LEU A 16 7.76 -21.83 0.00
N SER A 17 7.61 -20.75 0.77
CA SER A 17 6.43 -20.45 1.57
C SER A 17 5.57 -19.39 0.86
N VAL A 18 4.26 -19.62 0.77
CA VAL A 18 3.31 -18.67 0.18
C VAL A 18 2.35 -18.21 1.26
N ILE A 19 2.30 -16.91 1.50
CA ILE A 19 1.41 -16.27 2.46
C ILE A 19 0.52 -15.31 1.68
N GLY A 20 -0.79 -15.51 1.74
CA GLY A 20 -1.75 -14.53 1.27
C GLY A 20 -1.98 -13.49 2.36
N SER A 21 -1.88 -12.21 2.02
CA SER A 21 -2.25 -11.11 2.92
C SER A 21 -3.33 -10.27 2.25
N TRP A 22 -4.44 -10.09 2.95
CA TRP A 22 -5.33 -8.96 2.69
C TRP A 22 -4.77 -7.73 3.42
N TYR A 23 -5.29 -6.53 3.12
CA TYR A 23 -4.91 -5.28 3.80
C TYR A 23 -4.73 -5.45 5.32
N PHE A 24 -3.85 -4.64 5.92
CA PHE A 24 -3.59 -4.66 7.37
C PHE A 24 -4.88 -4.65 8.18
N ASN A 25 -4.93 -5.47 9.23
CA ASN A 25 -6.08 -5.55 10.12
C ASN A 25 -6.15 -4.27 10.97
N ILE A 26 -7.37 -3.78 11.25
CA ILE A 26 -7.56 -2.64 12.17
C ILE A 26 -6.94 -2.90 13.55
N SER A 27 -6.84 -4.16 13.98
CA SER A 27 -6.16 -4.53 15.23
C SER A 27 -4.66 -4.23 15.22
N GLU A 28 -4.02 -4.16 14.06
CA GLU A 28 -2.58 -3.88 13.90
C GLU A 28 -2.29 -2.37 13.92
N TYR A 29 -3.32 -1.53 13.77
CA TYR A 29 -3.17 -0.09 13.62
C TYR A 29 -2.40 0.55 14.79
N ASP A 30 -2.72 0.14 16.02
CA ASP A 30 -2.11 0.65 17.25
C ASP A 30 -0.60 0.35 17.32
N GLU A 31 -0.20 -0.87 16.92
CA GLU A 31 1.22 -1.25 16.83
C GLU A 31 1.94 -0.47 15.73
N ILE A 32 1.33 -0.35 14.55
CA ILE A 32 1.90 0.40 13.42
C ILE A 32 2.09 1.87 13.80
N SER A 33 1.10 2.50 14.44
CA SER A 33 1.20 3.88 14.90
C SER A 33 2.33 4.08 15.91
N ARG A 34 2.45 3.19 16.91
CA ARG A 34 3.59 3.23 17.84
C ARG A 34 4.92 3.12 17.12
N PHE A 35 5.04 2.16 16.21
CA PHE A 35 6.27 1.95 15.44
C PHE A 35 6.68 3.20 14.65
N VAL A 36 5.73 3.85 13.97
CA VAL A 36 5.96 5.10 13.22
C VAL A 36 6.51 6.19 14.14
N LEU A 37 5.89 6.38 15.31
CA LEU A 37 6.27 7.42 16.27
C LEU A 37 7.64 7.15 16.89
N GLU A 38 7.88 5.92 17.35
CA GLU A 38 9.14 5.52 18.01
C GLU A 38 10.32 5.58 17.05
N LYS A 39 10.13 5.15 15.80
CA LYS A 39 11.18 5.17 14.77
C LYS A 39 11.30 6.51 14.05
N LYS A 40 10.44 7.48 14.37
CA LYS A 40 10.41 8.82 13.75
C LYS A 40 10.45 8.73 12.23
N LEU A 41 9.63 7.85 11.66
CA LEU A 41 9.64 7.61 10.22
C LEU A 41 9.20 8.89 9.48
N PRO A 42 9.92 9.34 8.44
CA PRO A 42 9.61 10.57 7.73
C PRO A 42 8.47 10.34 6.72
N LEU A 43 7.26 10.05 7.21
CA LEU A 43 6.10 9.69 6.39
C LEU A 43 5.71 10.80 5.41
N GLU A 44 5.98 12.07 5.75
CA GLU A 44 5.69 13.19 4.86
C GLU A 44 6.45 13.10 3.53
N LYS A 45 7.61 12.44 3.51
CA LYS A 45 8.40 12.22 2.28
C LYS A 45 7.73 11.24 1.32
N LEU A 46 6.82 10.41 1.80
CA LEU A 46 6.07 9.49 0.97
C LEU A 46 4.92 10.18 0.24
N VAL A 47 4.43 11.31 0.79
CA VAL A 47 3.38 12.12 0.18
C VAL A 47 3.96 12.86 -1.02
N THR A 48 3.51 12.47 -2.21
CA THR A 48 3.95 13.07 -3.46
C THR A 48 3.15 14.31 -3.84
N HIS A 49 1.86 14.33 -3.51
CA HIS A 49 0.93 15.39 -3.90
C HIS A 49 -0.04 15.69 -2.76
N ARG A 50 -0.41 16.96 -2.64
CA ARG A 50 -1.40 17.47 -1.71
C ARG A 50 -2.46 18.23 -2.51
N PHE A 51 -3.71 17.91 -2.27
CA PHE A 51 -4.85 18.52 -2.97
C PHE A 51 -5.79 19.15 -1.95
N LYS A 52 -6.45 20.23 -2.34
CA LYS A 52 -7.65 20.70 -1.66
C LYS A 52 -8.84 19.84 -2.05
N LEU A 53 -9.92 19.91 -1.27
CA LEU A 53 -11.11 19.10 -1.53
C LEU A 53 -11.77 19.45 -2.87
N GLU A 54 -11.72 20.71 -3.30
CA GLU A 54 -12.26 21.17 -4.58
C GLU A 54 -11.53 20.57 -5.78
N GLU A 55 -10.28 20.12 -5.59
CA GLU A 55 -9.44 19.51 -6.62
C GLU A 55 -9.65 17.99 -6.73
N ALA A 56 -10.63 17.41 -6.02
CA ALA A 56 -10.84 15.97 -5.94
C ALA A 56 -10.91 15.29 -7.33
N MET A 57 -11.63 15.88 -8.28
CA MET A 57 -11.74 15.34 -9.64
C MET A 57 -10.36 15.22 -10.32
N GLN A 58 -9.51 16.24 -10.16
CA GLN A 58 -8.15 16.23 -10.70
C GLN A 58 -7.25 15.22 -9.97
N ALA A 59 -7.34 15.17 -8.64
CA ALA A 59 -6.58 14.24 -7.82
C ALA A 59 -6.83 12.78 -8.23
N PHE A 60 -8.10 12.39 -8.38
CA PHE A 60 -8.48 11.05 -8.83
C PHE A 60 -8.01 10.76 -10.26
N LYS A 61 -8.15 11.72 -11.19
CA LYS A 61 -7.67 11.56 -12.56
C LYS A 61 -6.16 11.33 -12.61
N MET A 62 -5.38 12.14 -11.89
CA MET A 62 -3.92 12.00 -11.86
C MET A 62 -3.47 10.70 -11.19
N PHE A 63 -4.21 10.21 -10.20
CA PHE A 63 -3.97 8.91 -9.58
C PHE A 63 -4.23 7.75 -10.53
N ASP A 64 -5.34 7.77 -11.26
CA ASP A 64 -5.68 6.74 -12.27
C ASP A 64 -4.67 6.71 -13.42
N GLU A 65 -4.20 7.88 -13.87
CA GLU A 65 -3.13 8.02 -14.86
C GLU A 65 -1.73 7.62 -14.32
N ARG A 66 -1.63 7.16 -13.06
CA ARG A 66 -0.38 6.76 -12.38
C ARG A 66 0.68 7.86 -12.33
N LYS A 67 0.24 9.13 -12.34
CA LYS A 67 1.12 10.30 -12.26
C LYS A 67 1.45 10.71 -10.82
N THR A 68 0.79 10.10 -9.84
CA THR A 68 0.97 10.38 -8.41
C THR A 68 1.28 9.09 -7.63
N GLY A 69 1.97 9.24 -6.50
CA GLY A 69 2.16 8.19 -5.51
C GLY A 69 1.11 8.29 -4.40
N ILE A 70 1.56 8.50 -3.15
CA ILE A 70 0.63 8.82 -2.07
C ILE A 70 0.16 10.26 -2.26
N SER A 71 -1.14 10.41 -2.46
CA SER A 71 -1.83 11.70 -2.59
C SER A 71 -2.75 11.88 -1.40
N VAL A 72 -2.72 13.07 -0.79
CA VAL A 72 -3.55 13.38 0.39
C VAL A 72 -4.38 14.62 0.17
N PHE A 73 -5.58 14.65 0.76
CA PHE A 73 -6.39 15.85 0.84
C PHE A 73 -6.04 16.61 2.11
N VAL A 74 -5.83 17.92 1.98
CA VAL A 74 -5.56 18.83 3.09
C VAL A 74 -6.67 19.88 3.17
N TRP A 75 -7.06 20.23 4.39
CA TRP A 75 -8.07 21.25 4.69
C TRP A 75 -7.44 22.63 4.89
#